data_AF-A0A496ZU36-F1
#
_entry.id   AF-A0A496ZU36-F1
#
_cell.length_a   1.000
_cell.length_b   1.000
_cell.length_c   1.000
_cell.angle_alpha   90.00
_cell.angle_beta   90.00
_cell.angle_gamma   90.00
#
_symmetry.space_group_name_H-M   'P 1'
#
loop_
_entity.id
_entity.type
_entity.pdbx_description
1 polymer ?
#
loop_
_entity_poly.entity_id
_entity_poly.type
_entity_poly.pdbx_seq_one_letter_code
_entity_poly.pdbx_strand_id
1 'polypeptide(L)'
;MIETNFKFTKKDKVIILTGAGISAESGLKTFRDNNGLWENHRVEEVATPQAFARNPEMVWKFYKQRYSQLEEVAPNPGHFALKELEDFCDNNFMLITQNIDGLHSTAGNKRVLEMHGSLHDCYCSKCNAAFKMKDINLNVMVPKCSDCGGDLRPDIVWFGEIPYYLNEIDLLL
;
A
#
# COMPACT_ATOMS: atom_id res chain seq x y z
N MET A 1 7.48 15.83 28.85
CA MET A 1 7.01 16.43 27.58
C MET A 1 8.21 17.09 26.93
N ILE A 2 8.50 16.79 25.67
CA ILE A 2 9.55 17.49 24.93
C ILE A 2 8.91 18.80 24.44
N GLU A 3 9.34 19.93 24.99
CA GLU A 3 8.94 21.25 24.49
C GLU A 3 9.87 21.65 23.35
N THR A 4 9.30 21.96 22.20
CA THR A 4 10.03 22.47 21.04
C THR A 4 9.72 23.96 20.90
N ASN A 5 10.72 24.77 20.53
CA ASN A 5 10.49 26.17 20.14
C ASN A 5 9.86 26.31 18.74
N PHE A 6 9.64 25.19 18.05
CA PHE A 6 9.03 25.20 16.72
C PHE A 6 7.54 25.53 16.84
N LYS A 7 7.16 26.65 16.24
CA LYS A 7 5.75 27.05 16.13
C LYS A 7 5.22 26.54 14.81
N PHE A 8 4.52 25.42 14.87
CA PHE A 8 3.84 24.86 13.72
C PHE A 8 2.64 25.73 13.32
N THR A 9 2.53 26.04 12.02
CA THR A 9 1.45 26.83 11.43
C THR A 9 0.97 26.20 10.13
N LYS A 10 -0.25 26.53 9.70
CA LYS A 10 -0.80 26.07 8.42
C LYS A 10 -0.02 26.48 7.16
N LYS A 11 0.96 27.38 7.29
CA LYS A 11 1.82 27.83 6.18
C LYS A 11 3.05 26.95 6.00
N ASP A 12 3.36 26.11 6.99
CA ASP A 12 4.50 25.21 6.91
C ASP A 12 4.18 24.07 5.95
N LYS A 13 5.18 23.70 5.13
CA LYS A 13 5.09 22.52 4.28
C LYS A 13 5.33 21.27 5.12
N VAL A 14 4.38 20.34 5.10
CA VAL A 14 4.40 19.11 5.86
C VAL A 14 4.38 17.93 4.92
N ILE A 15 5.42 17.11 5.00
CA ILE A 15 5.50 15.84 4.29
C ILE A 15 5.59 14.76 5.34
N ILE A 16 4.65 13.81 5.31
CA ILE A 16 4.63 12.68 6.23
C ILE A 16 4.94 11.41 5.44
N LEU A 17 5.86 10.59 5.94
CA LEU A 17 6.08 9.24 5.43
C LEU A 17 5.55 8.24 6.46
N THR A 18 4.64 7.36 6.05
CA THR A 18 4.09 6.29 6.89
C THR A 18 4.52 4.91 6.39
N GLY A 19 4.43 3.94 7.28
CA GLY A 19 4.67 2.52 7.00
C GLY A 19 3.84 1.65 7.94
N ALA A 20 4.05 0.33 7.91
CA ALA A 20 3.09 -0.65 8.44
C ALA A 20 2.72 -0.44 9.92
N GLY A 21 3.60 0.20 10.71
CA GLY A 21 3.32 0.52 12.11
C GLY A 21 2.07 1.37 12.32
N ILE A 22 1.72 2.27 11.39
CA ILE A 22 0.49 3.08 11.53
C ILE A 22 -0.78 2.24 11.45
N SER A 23 -0.73 1.08 10.78
CA SER A 23 -1.86 0.16 10.63
C SER A 23 -1.89 -0.95 11.68
N ALA A 24 -0.90 -1.00 12.58
CA ALA A 24 -0.83 -2.04 13.62
C ALA A 24 -2.03 -2.00 14.57
N GLU A 25 -2.44 -0.80 15.00
CA GLU A 25 -3.63 -0.61 15.86
C GLU A 25 -4.95 -0.88 15.14
N SER A 26 -4.93 -1.02 13.80
CA SER A 26 -6.07 -1.50 13.02
C SER A 26 -6.15 -3.03 12.94
N GLY A 27 -5.20 -3.75 13.55
CA GLY A 27 -5.16 -5.23 13.56
C GLY A 27 -4.29 -5.85 12.45
N LEU A 28 -3.62 -5.04 11.62
CA LEU A 28 -2.71 -5.55 10.59
C LEU A 28 -1.32 -5.84 11.17
N LYS A 29 -0.73 -6.98 10.80
CA LYS A 29 0.65 -7.30 11.24
C LYS A 29 1.66 -6.45 10.49
N THR A 30 2.69 -6.00 11.20
CA THR A 30 3.81 -5.31 10.58
C THR A 30 4.78 -6.30 9.93
N PHE A 31 5.60 -5.78 9.01
CA PHE A 31 6.60 -6.57 8.30
C PHE A 31 7.83 -6.96 9.15
N ARG A 32 8.25 -6.08 10.09
CA ARG A 32 9.57 -6.21 10.74
C ARG A 32 9.57 -7.02 12.03
N ASP A 33 8.40 -7.32 12.59
CA ASP A 33 8.30 -8.00 13.89
C ASP A 33 8.48 -9.54 13.82
N ASN A 34 8.67 -10.10 12.61
CA ASN A 34 8.57 -11.55 12.37
C ASN A 34 9.85 -12.20 11.77
N ASN A 35 11.06 -11.74 12.14
CA ASN A 35 12.33 -12.34 11.70
C ASN A 35 12.49 -12.52 10.17
N GLY A 36 11.99 -11.56 9.37
CA GLY A 36 12.02 -11.62 7.91
C GLY A 36 10.86 -12.38 7.26
N LEU A 37 9.87 -12.80 8.05
CA LEU A 37 8.61 -13.33 7.56
C LEU A 37 7.56 -12.22 7.43
N TRP A 38 6.78 -12.26 6.36
CA TRP A 38 5.54 -11.48 6.24
C TRP A 38 4.37 -12.46 6.29
N GLU A 39 3.51 -12.35 7.31
CA GLU A 39 2.39 -13.29 7.51
C GLU A 39 2.85 -14.76 7.51
N ASN A 40 3.99 -15.05 8.15
CA ASN A 40 4.64 -16.37 8.19
C ASN A 40 5.23 -16.87 6.86
N HIS A 41 5.29 -16.04 5.81
CA HIS A 41 5.95 -16.35 4.55
C HIS A 41 7.30 -15.63 4.42
N ARG A 42 8.30 -16.31 3.85
CA ARG A 42 9.53 -15.64 3.41
C ARG A 42 9.19 -14.69 2.27
N VAL A 43 9.67 -13.47 2.36
CA VAL A 43 9.32 -12.38 1.45
C VAL A 43 9.74 -12.68 0.02
N GLU A 44 10.90 -13.30 -0.15
CA GLU A 44 11.44 -13.80 -1.41
C GLU A 44 10.59 -14.89 -2.08
N GLU A 45 9.61 -15.47 -1.37
CA GLU A 45 8.68 -16.46 -1.91
C GLU A 45 7.36 -15.85 -2.38
N VAL A 46 7.04 -14.62 -1.98
CA VAL A 46 5.70 -14.04 -2.15
C VAL A 46 5.68 -12.59 -2.66
N ALA A 47 6.79 -11.85 -2.55
CA ALA A 47 6.86 -10.42 -2.85
C ALA A 47 8.09 -10.08 -3.72
N THR A 48 8.36 -10.91 -4.74
CA THR A 48 9.37 -10.66 -5.79
C THR A 48 8.82 -11.02 -7.17
N PRO A 49 9.26 -10.36 -8.26
CA PRO A 49 8.90 -10.75 -9.62
C PRO A 49 9.29 -12.21 -9.93
N GLN A 50 10.42 -12.66 -9.39
CA GLN A 50 10.92 -14.03 -9.58
C GLN A 50 10.03 -15.06 -8.87
N ALA A 51 9.51 -14.75 -7.68
CA ALA A 51 8.54 -15.59 -7.01
C ALA A 51 7.25 -15.74 -7.83
N PHE A 52 6.73 -14.63 -8.36
CA PHE A 52 5.54 -14.64 -9.20
C PHE A 52 5.73 -15.45 -10.48
N ALA A 53 6.87 -15.27 -11.16
CA ALA A 53 7.20 -16.07 -12.35
C ALA A 53 7.36 -17.57 -12.04
N ARG A 54 7.89 -17.91 -10.85
CA ARG A 54 8.11 -19.30 -10.43
C ARG A 54 6.82 -19.99 -9.97
N ASN A 55 5.99 -19.31 -9.19
CA ASN A 55 4.77 -19.86 -8.61
C ASN A 55 3.71 -18.76 -8.39
N PRO A 56 2.98 -18.36 -9.45
CA PRO A 56 1.99 -17.29 -9.35
C PRO A 56 0.82 -17.67 -8.45
N GLU A 57 0.50 -18.96 -8.32
CA GLU A 57 -0.55 -19.46 -7.43
C GLU A 57 -0.25 -19.17 -5.97
N MET A 58 0.99 -19.40 -5.52
CA MET A 58 1.42 -19.11 -4.16
C MET A 58 1.35 -17.62 -3.84
N VAL A 59 1.84 -16.78 -4.78
CA VAL A 59 1.79 -15.32 -4.64
C VAL A 59 0.33 -14.84 -4.58
N TRP A 60 -0.54 -15.34 -5.46
CA TRP A 60 -1.95 -14.97 -5.44
C TRP A 60 -2.68 -15.44 -4.19
N LYS A 61 -2.39 -16.66 -3.71
CA LYS A 61 -2.94 -17.15 -2.45
C LYS A 61 -2.58 -16.21 -1.30
N PHE A 62 -1.32 -15.79 -1.24
CA PHE A 62 -0.84 -14.84 -0.25
C PHE A 62 -1.57 -13.51 -0.35
N TYR A 63 -1.59 -12.85 -1.52
CA TYR A 63 -2.24 -11.53 -1.67
C TYR A 63 -3.76 -11.56 -1.48
N LYS A 64 -4.45 -12.63 -1.87
CA LYS A 64 -5.89 -12.80 -1.60
C LYS A 64 -6.21 -12.81 -0.11
N GLN A 65 -5.37 -13.45 0.70
CA GLN A 65 -5.55 -13.46 2.15
C GLN A 65 -5.43 -12.06 2.75
N ARG A 66 -4.52 -11.21 2.26
CA ARG A 66 -4.44 -9.83 2.76
C ARG A 66 -5.57 -8.97 2.25
N TYR A 67 -5.97 -9.16 0.99
CA TYR A 67 -7.13 -8.46 0.46
C TYR A 67 -8.40 -8.80 1.26
N SER A 68 -8.63 -10.07 1.61
CA SER A 68 -9.77 -10.46 2.46
C SER A 68 -9.67 -9.89 3.88
N GLN A 69 -8.46 -9.78 4.45
CA GLN A 69 -8.27 -9.16 5.77
C GLN A 69 -8.65 -7.66 5.78
N LEU A 70 -8.64 -6.97 4.62
CA LEU A 70 -9.06 -5.58 4.56
C LEU A 70 -10.54 -5.38 4.90
N GLU A 71 -11.38 -6.39 4.71
CA GLU A 71 -12.80 -6.34 5.09
C GLU A 71 -13.00 -6.36 6.61
N GLU A 72 -12.00 -6.79 7.37
CA GLU A 72 -12.05 -6.97 8.82
C GLU A 72 -11.40 -5.81 9.59
N VAL A 73 -10.77 -4.86 8.89
CA VAL A 73 -10.04 -3.75 9.51
C VAL A 73 -10.62 -2.38 9.13
N ALA A 74 -10.39 -1.40 10.00
CA ALA A 74 -10.82 -0.02 9.80
C ALA A 74 -9.70 0.95 10.17
N PRO A 75 -9.74 2.21 9.69
CA PRO A 75 -8.77 3.21 10.11
C PRO A 75 -8.81 3.42 11.63
N ASN A 76 -7.63 3.63 12.20
CA ASN A 76 -7.45 3.88 13.64
C ASN A 76 -7.18 5.38 13.91
N PRO A 77 -7.06 5.82 15.18
CA PRO A 77 -6.81 7.22 15.52
C PRO A 77 -5.60 7.85 14.84
N GLY A 78 -4.55 7.07 14.52
CA GLY A 78 -3.38 7.58 13.79
C GLY A 78 -3.71 8.03 12.37
N HIS A 79 -4.58 7.30 11.66
CA HIS A 79 -5.03 7.67 10.32
C HIS A 79 -5.88 8.96 10.37
N PHE A 80 -6.84 9.02 11.30
CA PHE A 80 -7.70 10.19 11.48
C PHE A 80 -6.90 11.42 11.93
N ALA A 81 -5.88 11.26 12.76
CA ALA A 81 -5.00 12.37 13.14
C ALA A 81 -4.25 12.96 11.92
N LEU A 82 -3.79 12.12 10.99
CA LEU A 82 -3.20 12.60 9.74
C LEU A 82 -4.23 13.25 8.82
N LYS A 83 -5.48 12.78 8.84
CA LYS A 83 -6.59 13.44 8.13
C LYS A 83 -6.89 14.84 8.68
N GLU A 84 -6.89 15.00 10.00
CA GLU A 84 -7.06 16.31 10.64
C GLU A 84 -5.89 17.25 10.31
N LEU A 85 -4.67 16.72 10.29
CA LEU A 85 -3.48 17.48 9.91
C LEU A 85 -3.52 17.92 8.44
N GLU A 86 -3.98 17.04 7.54
CA GLU A 86 -4.22 17.35 6.13
C GLU A 86 -5.21 18.52 6.00
N ASP A 87 -6.35 18.48 6.71
CA ASP A 87 -7.34 19.56 6.66
C ASP A 87 -6.80 20.88 7.20
N PHE A 88 -5.98 20.83 8.26
CA PHE A 88 -5.38 22.02 8.85
C PHE A 88 -4.38 22.71 7.91
N CYS A 89 -3.59 21.92 7.17
CA CYS A 89 -2.53 22.41 6.28
C CYS A 89 -2.99 22.67 4.84
N ASP A 90 -4.12 22.09 4.44
CA ASP A 90 -4.66 22.14 3.08
C ASP A 90 -3.60 21.78 2.02
N ASN A 91 -3.23 22.71 1.13
CA ASN A 91 -2.30 22.47 0.02
C ASN A 91 -0.83 22.32 0.46
N ASN A 92 -0.52 22.59 1.73
CA ASN A 92 0.84 22.46 2.27
C ASN A 92 1.12 21.07 2.86
N PHE A 93 0.21 20.11 2.69
CA PHE A 93 0.37 18.75 3.20
C PHE A 93 0.51 17.73 2.08
N MET A 94 1.42 16.78 2.28
CA MET A 94 1.49 15.55 1.50
C MET A 94 1.73 14.35 2.41
N LEU A 95 0.93 13.30 2.21
CA LEU A 95 1.12 12.00 2.84
C LEU A 95 1.72 11.03 1.82
N ILE A 96 2.86 10.45 2.15
CA ILE A 96 3.47 9.35 1.43
C ILE A 96 3.29 8.11 2.31
N THR A 97 2.78 7.02 1.73
CA THR A 97 2.61 5.77 2.47
C THR A 97 3.29 4.62 1.75
N GLN A 98 4.06 3.84 2.51
CA GLN A 98 4.58 2.55 2.09
C GLN A 98 3.55 1.42 2.22
N ASN A 99 2.41 1.70 2.86
CA ASN A 99 1.35 0.73 3.05
C ASN A 99 0.53 0.58 1.78
N ILE A 100 0.00 -0.63 1.62
CA ILE A 100 -0.79 -1.06 0.46
C ILE A 100 -2.26 -1.33 0.85
N ASP A 101 -2.63 -1.00 2.09
CA ASP A 101 -3.91 -1.37 2.72
C ASP A 101 -5.07 -0.41 2.38
N GLY A 102 -4.78 0.82 1.93
CA GLY A 102 -5.78 1.83 1.62
C GLY A 102 -6.46 2.47 2.82
N LEU A 103 -6.01 2.24 4.06
CA LEU A 103 -6.67 2.76 5.26
C LEU A 103 -6.63 4.29 5.37
N HIS A 104 -5.61 4.95 4.81
CA HIS A 104 -5.59 6.42 4.69
C HIS A 104 -6.72 6.94 3.81
N SER A 105 -6.92 6.32 2.64
CA SER A 105 -8.01 6.67 1.72
C SER A 105 -9.38 6.44 2.40
N THR A 106 -9.53 5.33 3.13
CA THR A 106 -10.74 5.04 3.92
C THR A 106 -10.96 6.03 5.07
N ALA A 107 -9.90 6.53 5.71
CA ALA A 107 -9.95 7.61 6.70
C ALA A 107 -10.33 8.97 6.09
N GLY A 108 -10.32 9.07 4.76
CA GLY A 108 -10.72 10.24 4.00
C GLY A 108 -9.54 11.10 3.53
N ASN A 109 -8.29 10.67 3.72
CA ASN A 109 -7.12 11.40 3.23
C ASN A 109 -7.17 11.51 1.71
N LYS A 110 -6.88 12.69 1.16
CA LYS A 110 -6.99 12.96 -0.29
C LYS A 110 -5.64 13.23 -0.94
N ARG A 111 -4.66 13.72 -0.17
CA ARG A 111 -3.29 14.00 -0.65
C ARG A 111 -2.34 12.87 -0.25
N VAL A 112 -2.56 11.70 -0.84
CA VAL A 112 -1.82 10.46 -0.53
C VAL A 112 -1.09 9.95 -1.76
N LEU A 113 0.19 9.60 -1.59
CA LEU A 113 1.01 8.86 -2.56
C LEU A 113 1.29 7.46 -2.00
N GLU A 114 0.66 6.45 -2.62
CA GLU A 114 0.85 5.03 -2.29
C GLU A 114 2.09 4.49 -3.04
N MET A 115 3.28 4.73 -2.49
CA MET A 115 4.54 4.49 -3.20
C MET A 115 4.83 3.00 -3.48
N HIS A 116 4.13 2.08 -2.81
CA HIS A 116 4.25 0.64 -3.05
C HIS A 116 3.01 0.03 -3.73
N GLY A 117 2.14 0.87 -4.28
CA GLY A 117 0.90 0.43 -4.93
C GLY A 117 -0.22 0.11 -3.93
N SER A 118 -1.24 -0.63 -4.37
CA SER A 118 -2.49 -0.84 -3.61
C SER A 118 -3.01 -2.26 -3.73
N LEU A 119 -3.50 -2.83 -2.62
CA LEU A 119 -4.21 -4.12 -2.62
C LEU A 119 -5.54 -4.07 -3.37
N HIS A 120 -6.03 -2.87 -3.69
CA HIS A 120 -7.27 -2.66 -4.45
C HIS A 120 -7.07 -2.69 -5.96
N ASP A 121 -5.82 -2.81 -6.42
CA ASP A 121 -5.43 -2.66 -7.82
C ASP A 121 -4.64 -3.87 -8.32
N CYS A 122 -4.79 -4.14 -9.61
CA CYS A 122 -4.14 -5.22 -10.35
C CYS A 122 -3.80 -4.74 -11.76
N TYR A 123 -2.82 -5.37 -12.39
CA TYR A 123 -2.58 -5.19 -13.81
C TYR A 123 -2.16 -6.47 -14.50
N CYS A 124 -2.35 -6.52 -15.82
CA CYS A 124 -1.91 -7.65 -16.63
C CYS A 124 -0.40 -7.62 -16.86
N SER A 125 0.29 -8.70 -16.52
CA SER A 125 1.74 -8.84 -16.69
C SER A 125 2.19 -8.92 -18.16
N LYS A 126 1.25 -8.94 -19.11
CA LYS A 126 1.51 -9.04 -20.56
C LYS A 126 1.19 -7.75 -21.32
N CYS A 127 -0.01 -7.19 -21.12
CA CYS A 127 -0.45 -5.99 -21.84
C CYS A 127 -0.56 -4.72 -20.97
N ASN A 128 -0.27 -4.82 -19.67
CA ASN A 128 -0.36 -3.73 -18.70
C ASN A 128 -1.76 -3.10 -18.54
N ALA A 129 -2.82 -3.77 -19.02
CA ALA A 129 -4.19 -3.35 -18.73
C ALA A 129 -4.44 -3.36 -17.22
N ALA A 130 -5.05 -2.29 -16.70
CA ALA A 130 -5.32 -2.08 -15.28
C ALA A 130 -6.72 -2.60 -14.90
N PHE A 131 -6.83 -3.15 -13.69
CA PHE A 131 -8.03 -3.76 -13.15
C PHE A 131 -8.18 -3.40 -11.67
N LYS A 132 -9.43 -3.24 -11.20
CA LYS A 132 -9.69 -3.19 -9.76
C LYS A 132 -9.82 -4.60 -9.19
N MET A 133 -9.22 -4.85 -8.03
CA MET A 133 -9.26 -6.13 -7.34
C MET A 133 -10.69 -6.62 -7.08
N LYS A 134 -11.63 -5.70 -6.80
CA LYS A 134 -13.05 -6.00 -6.60
C LYS A 134 -13.78 -6.51 -7.86
N ASP A 135 -13.24 -6.21 -9.05
CA ASP A 135 -13.88 -6.51 -10.33
C ASP A 135 -13.32 -7.80 -10.97
N ILE A 136 -12.34 -8.45 -10.33
CA ILE A 136 -11.74 -9.69 -10.82
C ILE A 136 -12.29 -10.91 -10.07
N ASN A 137 -12.38 -12.05 -10.76
CA ASN A 137 -12.78 -13.31 -10.14
C ASN A 137 -11.63 -13.86 -9.27
N LEU A 138 -11.76 -13.77 -7.94
CA LEU A 138 -10.74 -14.26 -6.99
C LEU A 138 -10.87 -15.76 -6.66
N ASN A 139 -11.94 -16.43 -7.11
CA ASN A 139 -12.16 -17.87 -6.84
C ASN A 139 -11.26 -18.79 -7.69
N VAL A 140 -10.63 -18.27 -8.74
CA VAL A 140 -9.64 -19.02 -9.54
C VAL A 140 -8.24 -18.85 -8.96
N MET A 141 -7.35 -19.83 -9.09
CA MET A 141 -5.99 -19.75 -8.51
C MET A 141 -5.21 -18.51 -8.95
N VAL A 142 -5.13 -18.27 -10.26
CA VAL A 142 -4.50 -17.10 -10.88
C VAL A 142 -5.49 -16.41 -11.81
N PRO A 143 -5.94 -15.19 -11.49
CA PRO A 143 -6.82 -14.40 -12.36
C PRO A 143 -6.15 -14.08 -13.71
N LYS A 144 -6.95 -14.10 -14.79
CA LYS A 144 -6.50 -13.84 -16.16
C LYS A 144 -7.08 -12.53 -16.68
N CYS A 145 -6.31 -11.85 -17.52
CA CYS A 145 -6.70 -10.64 -18.20
C CYS A 145 -7.80 -10.93 -19.23
N SER A 146 -8.91 -10.19 -19.17
CA SER A 146 -10.01 -10.25 -20.15
C SER A 146 -9.57 -9.87 -21.56
N ASP A 147 -8.54 -9.03 -21.69
CA ASP A 147 -8.19 -8.40 -22.96
C ASP A 147 -7.19 -9.23 -23.77
N CYS A 148 -6.30 -9.98 -23.09
CA CYS A 148 -5.21 -10.70 -23.76
C CYS A 148 -4.93 -12.12 -23.21
N GLY A 149 -5.65 -12.56 -22.19
CA GLY A 149 -5.49 -13.88 -21.55
C GLY A 149 -4.23 -14.05 -20.69
N GLY A 150 -3.41 -13.00 -20.52
CA GLY A 150 -2.21 -13.03 -19.66
C GLY A 150 -2.55 -13.07 -18.17
N ASP A 151 -1.59 -13.46 -17.33
CA ASP A 151 -1.76 -13.46 -15.88
C ASP A 151 -1.88 -12.03 -15.34
N LEU A 152 -2.90 -11.82 -14.50
CA LEU A 152 -2.97 -10.62 -13.67
C LEU A 152 -2.00 -10.78 -12.51
N ARG A 153 -1.42 -9.65 -12.07
CA ARG A 153 -0.70 -9.55 -10.81
C ARG A 153 -1.28 -8.41 -9.97
N PRO A 154 -1.21 -8.50 -8.63
CA PRO A 154 -1.47 -7.36 -7.77
C PRO A 154 -0.59 -6.16 -8.16
N ASP A 155 -1.15 -4.96 -8.13
CA ASP A 155 -0.43 -3.72 -8.40
C ASP A 155 0.33 -3.27 -7.14
N ILE A 156 1.31 -4.09 -6.79
CA ILE A 156 2.17 -3.91 -5.63
C ILE A 156 3.61 -3.88 -6.12
N VAL A 157 4.37 -2.91 -5.63
CA VAL A 157 5.81 -2.83 -5.86
C VAL A 157 6.48 -3.92 -5.03
N TRP A 158 7.12 -4.85 -5.73
CA TRP A 158 7.85 -5.95 -5.11
C TRP A 158 9.31 -5.62 -4.87
N PHE A 159 9.98 -6.43 -4.05
CA PHE A 159 11.43 -6.31 -3.87
C PHE A 159 12.14 -6.49 -5.22
N GLY A 160 13.02 -5.54 -5.54
CA GLY A 160 13.70 -5.44 -6.82
C GLY A 160 13.00 -4.55 -7.85
N GLU A 161 11.80 -4.06 -7.56
CA GLU A 161 11.10 -3.06 -8.38
C GLU A 161 11.28 -1.65 -7.81
N ILE A 162 11.05 -0.64 -8.65
CA ILE A 162 11.19 0.77 -8.28
C ILE A 162 9.84 1.24 -7.69
N PRO A 163 9.83 1.85 -6.49
CA PRO A 163 8.64 2.48 -5.92
C PRO A 163 8.00 3.51 -6.85
N TYR A 164 6.68 3.62 -6.78
CA TYR A 164 5.94 4.65 -7.48
C TYR A 164 6.23 6.03 -6.88
N TYR A 165 6.03 7.06 -7.71
CA TYR A 165 6.09 8.46 -7.32
C TYR A 165 7.45 8.98 -6.81
N LEU A 166 8.57 8.26 -7.01
CA LEU A 166 9.87 8.73 -6.51
C LEU A 166 10.25 10.12 -7.05
N ASN A 167 10.00 10.38 -8.33
CA ASN A 167 10.29 11.69 -8.92
C ASN A 167 9.42 12.79 -8.31
N GLU A 168 8.12 12.52 -8.12
CA GLU A 168 7.18 13.44 -7.50
C GLU A 168 7.56 13.72 -6.05
N ILE A 169 7.98 12.69 -5.30
CA ILE A 169 8.45 12.81 -3.92
C ILE A 169 9.73 13.65 -3.85
N ASP A 170 10.69 13.41 -4.75
CA ASP A 170 11.94 14.18 -4.81
C ASP A 170 11.68 15.67 -5.08
N LEU A 171 10.64 16.01 -5.86
CA LEU A 171 10.26 17.41 -6.13
C LEU A 171 9.59 18.11 -4.94
N LEU A 172 9.17 17.36 -3.90
CA LEU A 172 8.57 17.93 -2.69
C LEU A 172 9.62 18.30 -1.62
N LEU A 173 10.81 17.69 -1.69
CA LEU A 173 11.93 17.88 -0.74
C LEU A 173 12.79 19.11 -1.10
#